data_AF-A0A9Q0U4A7-F1
#
_entry.id   AF-A0A9Q0U4A7-F1
#
_cell.length_a   1.000
_cell.length_b   1.000
_cell.length_c   1.000
_cell.angle_alpha   90.00
_cell.angle_beta   90.00
_cell.angle_gamma   90.00
#
_symmetry.space_group_name_H-M   'P 1'
#
loop_
_entity.id
_entity.type
_entity.pdbx_description
1 polymer ?
#
loop_
_entity_poly.entity_id
_entity_poly.type
_entity_poly.pdbx_seq_one_letter_code
_entity_poly.pdbx_strand_id
1 'polypeptide(L)'
;MVRSLGKQNMFSYCAYDLLFLHLGTSSEVLDHLSGASSELLGRRHLCSIPATTSSDIAASAVVLSSKIEPGVSVGEDSLIYDSFISSGIQIGSLSVVVGINIPRDIGGMADDSFRFMLPDRHCLWEVPLVGCTERVIVYCGLHDNPKSSLSKDGTFCGKPWKKVLLDLGIRESDLWSSVGVQVNCLWNAKLFPILSYLEMLHLASWLMGLSDQNSRTLLPLWKSSHRVSLEELHRSIDFPKMCTGSSNHQADLAAGIAKACINYGMLGRNLSQLCQEILQKEASGVQVDLLRACGDETTASHLEHKVWAAVADETASAVRYGFKERILESPSSTPTSADQNNHFDGYVDQPFCPRMVKVELPVRIDFAGGWSDTPPWSLERAGCVLNMAIRLEGCLPIGTIIETTEKTGILINDDAGNQLYVENLVSIAPPFDDNDPFRLVKSALLVTGLVHENILLSMGLQIKTWANVPRGSGLGTSSILAAAVVKGLLQITDGDGK
;
A
#
# COMPACT_ATOMS: atom_id res chain seq x y z
N MET A 1 29.91 -7.91 -35.69
CA MET A 1 29.98 -7.40 -34.30
C MET A 1 30.85 -8.27 -33.39
N VAL A 2 30.67 -9.59 -33.33
CA VAL A 2 31.51 -10.45 -32.46
C VAL A 2 32.98 -10.51 -32.92
N ARG A 3 33.24 -10.53 -34.23
CA ARG A 3 34.62 -10.50 -34.79
C ARG A 3 35.38 -9.18 -34.58
N SER A 4 34.71 -8.09 -34.20
CA SER A 4 35.34 -6.78 -33.96
C SER A 4 35.79 -6.58 -32.50
N LEU A 5 35.55 -7.55 -31.61
CA LEU A 5 35.86 -7.46 -30.17
C LEU A 5 37.28 -7.92 -29.79
N GLY A 6 38.11 -8.35 -30.77
CA GLY A 6 39.50 -8.75 -30.51
C GLY A 6 39.63 -9.98 -29.61
N LYS A 7 40.64 -10.00 -28.72
CA LYS A 7 40.97 -11.11 -27.79
C LYS A 7 40.27 -11.01 -26.42
N GLN A 8 39.27 -10.17 -26.26
CA GLN A 8 38.59 -9.97 -24.97
C GLN A 8 37.64 -11.15 -24.68
N ASN A 9 37.73 -11.71 -23.47
CA ASN A 9 36.78 -12.73 -23.00
C ASN A 9 35.49 -12.06 -22.56
N MET A 10 34.36 -12.57 -23.04
CA MET A 10 33.04 -12.03 -22.74
C MET A 10 32.29 -13.05 -21.89
N PHE A 11 31.80 -12.61 -20.73
CA PHE A 11 30.95 -13.41 -19.85
C PHE A 11 29.50 -13.05 -20.14
N SER A 12 28.65 -14.05 -20.39
CA SER A 12 27.21 -13.88 -20.54
C SER A 12 26.49 -14.44 -19.32
N TYR A 13 25.54 -13.68 -18.79
CA TYR A 13 24.61 -14.14 -17.77
C TYR A 13 23.22 -14.20 -18.39
N CYS A 14 22.52 -15.31 -18.20
CA CYS A 14 21.11 -15.43 -18.61
C CYS A 14 20.22 -14.99 -17.46
N ALA A 15 19.28 -14.09 -17.74
CA ALA A 15 18.29 -13.64 -16.78
C ALA A 15 16.97 -14.37 -17.05
N TYR A 16 16.85 -15.60 -16.54
CA TYR A 16 15.68 -16.45 -16.78
C TYR A 16 14.39 -15.91 -16.16
N ASP A 17 14.51 -15.11 -15.10
CA ASP A 17 13.37 -14.55 -14.34
C ASP A 17 12.95 -13.15 -14.82
N LEU A 18 13.57 -12.61 -15.86
CA LEU A 18 13.21 -11.30 -16.42
C LEU A 18 12.29 -11.47 -17.63
N LEU A 19 11.14 -10.79 -17.60
CA LEU A 19 10.33 -10.59 -18.80
C LEU A 19 10.93 -9.45 -19.63
N PHE A 20 11.46 -9.77 -20.80
CA PHE A 20 11.90 -8.76 -21.76
C PHE A 20 10.70 -8.26 -22.55
N LEU A 21 10.23 -7.05 -22.20
CA LEU A 21 9.10 -6.41 -22.86
C LEU A 21 9.57 -5.72 -24.13
N HIS A 22 8.87 -5.94 -25.23
CA HIS A 22 8.98 -5.13 -26.43
C HIS A 22 7.74 -4.24 -26.51
N LEU A 23 7.94 -2.91 -26.51
CA LEU A 23 6.87 -1.91 -26.61
C LEU A 23 6.98 -1.22 -27.97
N GLY A 24 6.48 -1.87 -29.01
CA GLY A 24 6.28 -1.33 -30.35
C GLY A 24 4.92 -0.67 -30.59
N THR A 25 3.88 -1.02 -29.81
CA THR A 25 2.52 -0.44 -29.88
C THR A 25 1.91 -0.29 -28.50
N SER A 26 0.91 0.58 -28.37
CA SER A 26 0.20 0.79 -27.10
C SER A 26 -0.59 -0.45 -26.65
N SER A 27 -0.98 -1.35 -27.56
CA SER A 27 -1.65 -2.61 -27.20
C SER A 27 -0.80 -3.53 -26.32
N GLU A 28 0.52 -3.56 -26.51
CA GLU A 28 1.39 -4.41 -25.70
C GLU A 28 1.37 -3.99 -24.22
N VAL A 29 1.14 -2.70 -23.92
CA VAL A 29 0.94 -2.22 -22.54
C VAL A 29 -0.30 -2.85 -21.91
N LEU A 30 -1.41 -2.94 -22.65
CA LEU A 30 -2.64 -3.57 -22.17
C LEU A 30 -2.51 -5.09 -22.06
N ASP A 31 -1.84 -5.75 -23.00
CA ASP A 31 -1.57 -7.19 -22.96
C ASP A 31 -0.76 -7.58 -21.71
N HIS A 32 0.18 -6.72 -21.29
CA HIS A 32 0.95 -6.95 -20.06
C HIS A 32 0.15 -6.76 -18.78
N LEU A 33 -0.81 -5.83 -18.77
CA LEU A 33 -1.68 -5.59 -17.62
C LEU A 33 -2.81 -6.65 -17.50
N SER A 34 -3.15 -7.30 -18.60
CA SER A 34 -4.21 -8.33 -18.68
C SER A 34 -3.69 -9.78 -18.65
N GLY A 35 -2.38 -10.00 -18.86
CA GLY A 35 -1.76 -11.33 -18.87
C GLY A 35 -1.62 -12.02 -17.51
N ALA A 36 -1.03 -13.23 -17.49
CA ALA A 36 -0.91 -14.09 -16.29
C ALA A 36 -0.19 -13.43 -15.09
N SER A 37 0.59 -12.38 -15.30
CA SER A 37 1.26 -11.60 -14.24
C SER A 37 0.34 -10.57 -13.56
N SER A 38 -0.89 -10.38 -14.06
CA SER A 38 -1.92 -9.45 -13.54
C SER A 38 -2.33 -9.77 -12.10
N GLU A 39 -2.11 -11.00 -11.63
CA GLU A 39 -2.40 -11.41 -10.24
C GLU A 39 -1.57 -10.62 -9.20
N LEU A 40 -0.42 -10.07 -9.58
CA LEU A 40 0.47 -9.32 -8.69
C LEU A 40 0.19 -7.80 -8.68
N LEU A 41 -0.53 -7.28 -9.68
CA LEU A 41 -0.79 -5.85 -9.84
C LEU A 41 -2.26 -5.54 -9.55
N GLY A 42 -2.52 -4.85 -8.44
CA GLY A 42 -3.87 -4.35 -8.15
C GLY A 42 -4.37 -3.44 -9.27
N ARG A 43 -5.52 -3.77 -9.87
CA ARG A 43 -6.16 -2.97 -10.95
C ARG A 43 -6.58 -1.56 -10.51
N ARG A 44 -6.53 -1.27 -9.22
CA ARG A 44 -6.80 0.02 -8.58
C ARG A 44 -5.68 0.30 -7.59
N HIS A 45 -4.77 1.21 -7.94
CA HIS A 45 -3.65 1.56 -7.08
C HIS A 45 -3.44 3.06 -7.07
N LEU A 46 -3.18 3.62 -5.88
CA LEU A 46 -3.05 5.06 -5.65
C LEU A 46 -4.10 5.88 -6.40
N CYS A 47 -5.38 5.53 -6.27
CA CYS A 47 -6.45 6.16 -7.04
C CYS A 47 -7.63 6.60 -6.18
N SER A 48 -8.29 7.67 -6.61
CA SER A 48 -9.57 8.13 -6.05
C SER A 48 -10.65 7.89 -7.09
N ILE A 49 -11.55 6.95 -6.81
CA ILE A 49 -12.68 6.61 -7.67
C ILE A 49 -13.98 6.84 -6.91
N PRO A 50 -15.05 7.31 -7.59
CA PRO A 50 -16.31 7.59 -6.94
C PRO A 50 -17.07 6.27 -6.72
N ALA A 51 -18.17 6.32 -5.96
CA ALA A 51 -19.02 5.15 -5.75
C ALA A 51 -19.60 4.65 -7.09
N THR A 52 -19.78 3.33 -7.23
CA THR A 52 -20.28 2.69 -8.46
C THR A 52 -21.67 3.16 -8.89
N THR A 53 -22.45 3.77 -7.99
CA THR A 53 -23.74 4.38 -8.30
C THR A 53 -23.64 5.72 -9.03
N SER A 54 -22.44 6.29 -9.12
CA SER A 54 -22.20 7.64 -9.63
C SER A 54 -21.29 7.71 -10.87
N SER A 55 -20.60 6.61 -11.21
CA SER A 55 -19.79 6.47 -12.43
C SER A 55 -19.78 5.02 -12.89
N ASP A 56 -19.76 4.80 -14.20
CA ASP A 56 -19.76 3.46 -14.82
C ASP A 56 -18.33 3.08 -15.23
N ILE A 57 -17.58 2.49 -14.28
CA ILE A 57 -16.17 2.12 -14.47
C ILE A 57 -16.08 0.60 -14.48
N ALA A 58 -15.72 0.02 -15.62
CA ALA A 58 -15.57 -1.43 -15.78
C ALA A 58 -14.59 -2.01 -14.74
N ALA A 59 -14.94 -3.17 -14.18
CA ALA A 59 -14.12 -3.87 -13.19
C ALA A 59 -12.75 -4.31 -13.76
N SER A 60 -12.68 -4.57 -15.07
CA SER A 60 -11.47 -4.98 -15.78
C SER A 60 -10.57 -3.81 -16.19
N ALA A 61 -11.07 -2.57 -16.18
CA ALA A 61 -10.22 -1.40 -16.38
C ALA A 61 -9.08 -1.39 -15.35
N VAL A 62 -7.99 -0.70 -15.63
CA VAL A 62 -6.85 -0.51 -14.75
C VAL A 62 -6.69 0.98 -14.49
N VAL A 63 -6.77 1.40 -13.23
CA VAL A 63 -6.70 2.81 -12.83
C VAL A 63 -5.59 2.96 -11.81
N LEU A 64 -4.53 3.67 -12.20
CA LEU A 64 -3.29 3.81 -11.44
C LEU A 64 -2.97 5.29 -11.28
N SER A 65 -2.60 5.72 -10.08
CA SER A 65 -2.16 7.11 -9.82
C SER A 65 -3.15 8.15 -10.35
N SER A 66 -4.46 7.88 -10.27
CA SER A 66 -5.47 8.68 -10.98
C SER A 66 -6.68 9.02 -10.11
N LYS A 67 -7.30 10.16 -10.42
CA LYS A 67 -8.56 10.60 -9.81
C LYS A 67 -9.65 10.66 -10.86
N ILE A 68 -10.77 10.00 -10.57
CA ILE A 68 -11.96 9.97 -11.41
C ILE A 68 -13.10 10.61 -10.62
N GLU A 69 -13.79 11.57 -11.22
CA GLU A 69 -14.96 12.20 -10.61
C GLU A 69 -16.27 11.46 -10.94
N PRO A 70 -17.36 11.71 -10.20
CA PRO A 70 -18.69 11.26 -10.57
C PRO A 70 -19.09 11.68 -11.99
N GLY A 71 -19.84 10.83 -12.70
CA GLY A 71 -20.31 11.09 -14.06
C GLY A 71 -19.29 10.78 -15.15
N VAL A 72 -18.27 9.97 -14.85
CA VAL A 72 -17.30 9.44 -15.81
C VAL A 72 -17.65 7.99 -16.15
N SER A 73 -17.40 7.58 -17.40
CA SER A 73 -17.49 6.17 -17.80
C SER A 73 -16.17 5.66 -18.38
N VAL A 74 -15.79 4.44 -18.03
CA VAL A 74 -14.56 3.78 -18.50
C VAL A 74 -14.87 2.34 -18.90
N GLY A 75 -14.63 2.02 -20.18
CA GLY A 75 -14.85 0.71 -20.76
C GLY A 75 -13.86 -0.37 -20.28
N GLU A 76 -14.11 -1.59 -20.73
CA GLU A 76 -13.37 -2.78 -20.31
C GLU A 76 -11.91 -2.73 -20.78
N ASP A 77 -11.01 -3.32 -19.97
CA ASP A 77 -9.59 -3.51 -20.29
C ASP A 77 -8.83 -2.23 -20.70
N SER A 78 -9.32 -1.07 -20.26
CA SER A 78 -8.70 0.24 -20.48
C SER A 78 -7.71 0.59 -19.38
N LEU A 79 -6.65 1.33 -19.71
CA LEU A 79 -5.67 1.85 -18.76
C LEU A 79 -5.85 3.36 -18.57
N ILE A 80 -6.02 3.78 -17.32
CA ILE A 80 -5.94 5.18 -16.89
C ILE A 80 -4.74 5.32 -15.96
N TYR A 81 -3.78 6.16 -16.34
CA TYR A 81 -2.55 6.37 -15.58
C TYR A 81 -2.28 7.87 -15.37
N ASP A 82 -1.92 8.24 -14.14
CA ASP A 82 -1.48 9.59 -13.78
C ASP A 82 -2.43 10.72 -14.22
N SER A 83 -3.74 10.46 -14.19
CA SER A 83 -4.76 11.33 -14.79
C SER A 83 -5.76 11.87 -13.77
N PHE A 84 -6.32 13.05 -14.06
CA PHE A 84 -7.48 13.64 -13.37
C PHE A 84 -8.63 13.81 -14.38
N ILE A 85 -9.68 13.01 -14.23
CA ILE A 85 -10.81 12.97 -15.16
C ILE A 85 -12.06 13.50 -14.46
N SER A 86 -12.53 14.66 -14.91
CA SER A 86 -13.77 15.31 -14.44
C SER A 86 -15.02 14.72 -15.08
N SER A 87 -16.19 15.09 -14.55
CA SER A 87 -17.50 14.65 -15.06
C SER A 87 -17.72 14.94 -16.55
N GLY A 88 -18.49 14.11 -17.25
CA GLY A 88 -18.83 14.34 -18.66
C GLY A 88 -17.86 13.68 -19.65
N ILE A 89 -16.91 12.89 -19.15
CA ILE A 89 -15.92 12.17 -19.94
C ILE A 89 -16.31 10.70 -20.09
N GLN A 90 -16.25 10.20 -21.33
CA GLN A 90 -16.49 8.79 -21.65
C GLN A 90 -15.25 8.20 -22.31
N ILE A 91 -14.77 7.09 -21.77
CA ILE A 91 -13.58 6.39 -22.27
C ILE A 91 -14.01 5.00 -22.69
N GLY A 92 -13.81 4.69 -23.97
CA GLY A 92 -14.12 3.40 -24.55
C GLY A 92 -13.28 2.26 -23.97
N SER A 93 -13.59 1.05 -24.42
CA SER A 93 -12.87 -0.18 -24.03
C SER A 93 -11.55 -0.29 -24.78
N LEU A 94 -10.58 -0.98 -24.16
CA LEU A 94 -9.22 -1.16 -24.70
C LEU A 94 -8.52 0.16 -25.04
N SER A 95 -8.75 1.19 -24.23
CA SER A 95 -8.21 2.53 -24.43
C SER A 95 -7.14 2.86 -23.40
N VAL A 96 -6.19 3.73 -23.78
CA VAL A 96 -5.05 4.12 -22.92
C VAL A 96 -5.07 5.62 -22.70
N VAL A 97 -5.17 6.04 -21.45
CA VAL A 97 -5.20 7.46 -21.04
C VAL A 97 -4.07 7.73 -20.07
N VAL A 98 -3.21 8.70 -20.40
CA VAL A 98 -1.98 8.99 -19.64
C VAL A 98 -1.81 10.48 -19.40
N GLY A 99 -1.69 10.88 -18.15
CA GLY A 99 -1.37 12.27 -17.78
C GLY A 99 -2.48 13.28 -18.01
N ILE A 100 -3.67 12.87 -18.45
CA ILE A 100 -4.74 13.78 -18.87
C ILE A 100 -5.36 14.44 -17.64
N ASN A 101 -5.41 15.77 -17.64
CA ASN A 101 -6.02 16.56 -16.58
C ASN A 101 -7.10 17.47 -17.16
N ILE A 102 -8.36 17.04 -17.09
CA ILE A 102 -9.51 17.80 -17.58
C ILE A 102 -10.13 18.56 -16.40
N PRO A 103 -9.88 19.87 -16.21
CA PRO A 103 -10.43 20.62 -15.09
C PRO A 103 -11.97 20.74 -15.15
N ARG A 104 -12.62 20.89 -13.98
CA ARG A 104 -14.09 20.95 -13.81
C ARG A 104 -14.75 22.16 -14.51
N ASP A 105 -14.08 23.31 -14.54
CA ASP A 105 -14.64 24.59 -14.99
C ASP A 105 -13.90 25.14 -16.20
N ILE A 106 -14.13 24.56 -17.38
CA ILE A 106 -13.62 25.11 -18.64
C ILE A 106 -14.64 26.08 -19.28
N GLY A 107 -15.81 26.29 -18.67
CA GLY A 107 -16.84 27.21 -19.17
C GLY A 107 -17.51 28.00 -18.05
N GLY A 108 -17.41 29.33 -18.09
CA GLY A 108 -18.05 30.25 -17.14
C GLY A 108 -19.58 30.38 -17.26
N MET A 109 -20.28 29.33 -17.70
CA MET A 109 -21.73 29.28 -17.82
C MET A 109 -22.23 27.93 -17.31
N ALA A 110 -23.09 27.96 -16.30
CA ALA A 110 -23.53 26.82 -15.51
C ALA A 110 -24.41 25.78 -16.27
N ASP A 111 -24.45 25.78 -17.60
CA ASP A 111 -25.45 25.02 -18.38
C ASP A 111 -24.90 24.21 -19.57
N ASP A 112 -23.63 24.35 -19.96
CA ASP A 112 -23.00 23.47 -20.97
C ASP A 112 -21.87 22.66 -20.31
N SER A 113 -22.22 21.52 -19.71
CA SER A 113 -21.23 20.55 -19.27
C SER A 113 -20.42 20.09 -20.48
N PHE A 114 -19.14 20.45 -20.56
CA PHE A 114 -18.26 19.94 -21.60
C PHE A 114 -18.27 18.41 -21.60
N ARG A 115 -18.49 17.81 -22.78
CA ARG A 115 -18.50 16.36 -22.96
C ARG A 115 -17.43 15.96 -23.96
N PHE A 116 -16.66 14.95 -23.61
CA PHE A 116 -15.64 14.38 -24.47
C PHE A 116 -15.69 12.85 -24.41
N MET A 117 -15.55 12.24 -25.59
CA MET A 117 -15.54 10.80 -25.75
C MET A 117 -14.22 10.37 -26.38
N LEU A 118 -13.48 9.51 -25.68
CA LEU A 118 -12.41 8.72 -26.27
C LEU A 118 -13.01 7.40 -26.76
N PRO A 119 -12.98 7.07 -28.06
CA PRO A 119 -13.58 5.83 -28.56
C PRO A 119 -12.82 4.59 -28.08
N ASP A 120 -13.41 3.42 -28.33
CA ASP A 120 -12.74 2.13 -28.11
C ASP A 120 -11.43 2.06 -28.89
N ARG A 121 -10.42 1.39 -28.31
CA ARG A 121 -9.12 1.16 -28.96
C ARG A 121 -8.40 2.45 -29.35
N HIS A 122 -8.48 3.48 -28.52
CA HIS A 122 -7.77 4.74 -28.71
C HIS A 122 -6.85 5.08 -27.55
N CYS A 123 -5.80 5.82 -27.86
CA CYS A 123 -4.86 6.37 -26.89
C CYS A 123 -5.03 7.88 -26.81
N LEU A 124 -4.95 8.43 -25.60
CA LEU A 124 -4.97 9.86 -25.34
C LEU A 124 -3.96 10.19 -24.25
N TRP A 125 -3.02 11.07 -24.54
CA TRP A 125 -2.06 11.52 -23.53
C TRP A 125 -1.67 12.96 -23.76
N GLU A 126 -1.13 13.61 -22.74
CA GLU A 126 -0.61 14.96 -22.85
C GLU A 126 0.85 15.03 -22.44
N VAL A 127 1.59 15.95 -23.06
CA VAL A 127 2.99 16.23 -22.69
C VAL A 127 3.26 17.72 -22.59
N PRO A 128 4.03 18.17 -21.60
CA PRO A 128 4.56 19.52 -21.58
C PRO A 128 5.71 19.64 -22.58
N LEU A 129 5.75 20.74 -23.34
CA LEU A 129 6.85 21.06 -24.24
C LEU A 129 7.70 22.23 -23.72
N VAL A 130 9.00 22.18 -23.99
CA VAL A 130 9.94 23.25 -23.66
C VAL A 130 9.54 24.52 -24.41
N GLY A 131 9.34 25.62 -23.68
CA GLY A 131 8.95 26.90 -24.25
C GLY A 131 7.45 27.05 -24.53
N CYS A 132 6.63 26.05 -24.21
CA CYS A 132 5.17 26.13 -24.26
C CYS A 132 4.58 26.21 -22.85
N THR A 133 3.63 27.13 -22.66
CA THR A 133 2.85 27.20 -21.42
C THR A 133 1.90 26.01 -21.32
N GLU A 134 1.16 25.77 -22.40
CA GLU A 134 0.20 24.69 -22.56
C GLU A 134 0.88 23.33 -22.74
N ARG A 135 0.16 22.27 -22.34
CA ARG A 135 0.52 20.89 -22.64
C ARG A 135 -0.14 20.48 -23.96
N VAL A 136 0.56 19.70 -24.78
CA VAL A 136 0.02 19.25 -26.06
C VAL A 136 -0.69 17.91 -25.87
N ILE A 137 -1.95 17.84 -26.29
CA ILE A 137 -2.75 16.61 -26.28
C ILE A 137 -2.47 15.81 -27.55
N VAL A 138 -2.14 14.54 -27.36
CA VAL A 138 -1.80 13.58 -28.39
C VAL A 138 -2.81 12.44 -28.36
N TYR A 139 -3.21 11.98 -29.55
CA TYR A 139 -4.18 10.92 -29.72
C TYR A 139 -3.85 10.08 -30.95
N CYS A 140 -4.09 8.78 -30.85
CA CYS A 140 -3.98 7.83 -31.93
C CYS A 140 -4.80 6.57 -31.63
N GLY A 141 -4.88 5.65 -32.58
CA GLY A 141 -5.43 4.32 -32.35
C GLY A 141 -4.45 3.44 -31.58
N LEU A 142 -4.98 2.51 -30.79
CA LEU A 142 -4.21 1.56 -29.98
C LEU A 142 -3.17 0.78 -30.78
N HIS A 143 -3.52 0.44 -32.03
CA HIS A 143 -2.70 -0.37 -32.94
C HIS A 143 -1.99 0.47 -34.02
N ASP A 144 -2.07 1.80 -33.97
CA ASP A 144 -1.35 2.64 -34.93
C ASP A 144 0.15 2.51 -34.70
N ASN A 145 0.88 1.99 -35.68
CA ASN A 145 2.33 1.98 -35.65
C ASN A 145 2.87 3.32 -36.21
N PRO A 146 3.56 4.14 -35.40
CA PRO A 146 3.97 5.48 -35.81
C PRO A 146 4.85 5.54 -37.06
N LYS A 147 5.61 4.47 -37.35
CA LYS A 147 6.59 4.42 -38.44
C LYS A 147 6.07 3.70 -39.69
N SER A 148 4.83 3.21 -39.68
CA SER A 148 4.22 2.60 -40.86
C SER A 148 3.91 3.65 -41.93
N SER A 149 4.27 3.34 -43.17
CA SER A 149 4.18 4.32 -44.26
C SER A 149 2.76 4.52 -44.75
N LEU A 150 2.46 5.74 -45.18
CA LEU A 150 1.22 6.13 -45.85
C LEU A 150 0.88 5.17 -47.02
N SER A 151 1.89 4.68 -47.73
CA SER A 151 1.79 3.80 -48.89
C SER A 151 1.71 2.30 -48.58
N LYS A 152 2.01 1.87 -47.34
CA LYS A 152 2.08 0.46 -46.92
C LYS A 152 1.34 0.29 -45.59
N ASP A 153 0.03 0.44 -45.63
CA ASP A 153 -0.89 0.12 -44.53
C ASP A 153 -0.80 1.00 -43.27
N GLY A 154 -0.20 2.18 -43.35
CA GLY A 154 -0.23 3.15 -42.25
C GLY A 154 -1.64 3.58 -41.87
N THR A 155 -1.91 3.66 -40.58
CA THR A 155 -3.19 4.06 -39.99
C THR A 155 -3.04 5.28 -39.08
N PHE A 156 -4.16 5.96 -38.88
CA PHE A 156 -4.34 6.98 -37.85
C PHE A 156 -5.74 6.87 -37.26
N CYS A 157 -5.84 6.87 -35.92
CA CYS A 157 -7.06 6.58 -35.17
C CYS A 157 -7.73 5.27 -35.64
N GLY A 158 -6.91 4.24 -35.90
CA GLY A 158 -7.37 2.92 -36.36
C GLY A 158 -7.93 2.89 -37.78
N LYS A 159 -7.85 3.98 -38.55
CA LYS A 159 -8.34 4.08 -39.93
C LYS A 159 -7.17 4.23 -40.90
N PRO A 160 -7.22 3.64 -42.11
CA PRO A 160 -6.21 3.89 -43.13
C PRO A 160 -6.11 5.38 -43.47
N TRP A 161 -4.89 5.89 -43.60
CA TRP A 161 -4.66 7.32 -43.86
C TRP A 161 -5.46 7.89 -45.03
N LYS A 162 -5.56 7.15 -46.15
CA LYS A 162 -6.35 7.59 -47.32
C LYS A 162 -7.81 7.91 -46.96
N LYS A 163 -8.40 7.12 -46.06
CA LYS A 163 -9.76 7.32 -45.58
C LYS A 163 -9.83 8.54 -44.65
N VAL A 164 -8.90 8.67 -43.71
CA VAL A 164 -8.82 9.84 -42.81
C VAL A 164 -8.72 11.15 -43.59
N LEU A 165 -7.82 11.22 -44.58
CA LEU A 165 -7.62 12.41 -45.42
C LEU A 165 -8.89 12.78 -46.20
N LEU A 166 -9.58 11.77 -46.75
CA LEU A 166 -10.82 11.95 -47.48
C LEU A 166 -11.96 12.42 -46.56
N ASP A 167 -12.19 11.72 -45.45
CA ASP A 167 -13.28 11.99 -44.51
C ASP A 167 -13.15 13.39 -43.89
N LEU A 168 -11.92 13.82 -43.56
CA LEU A 168 -11.66 15.11 -42.90
C LEU A 168 -11.33 16.26 -43.87
N GLY A 169 -11.24 16.00 -45.18
CA GLY A 169 -10.85 17.00 -46.18
C GLY A 169 -9.42 17.54 -46.01
N ILE A 170 -8.54 16.74 -45.41
CA ILE A 170 -7.13 17.08 -45.19
C ILE A 170 -6.31 16.64 -46.40
N ARG A 171 -5.40 17.50 -46.89
CA ARG A 171 -4.47 17.16 -47.97
C ARG A 171 -3.15 16.70 -47.38
N GLU A 172 -2.42 15.86 -48.09
CA GLU A 172 -1.08 15.41 -47.66
C GLU A 172 -0.12 16.58 -47.39
N SER A 173 -0.19 17.63 -48.22
CA SER A 173 0.61 18.86 -48.05
C SER A 173 0.28 19.64 -46.78
N ASP A 174 -0.87 19.39 -46.16
CA ASP A 174 -1.25 20.03 -44.90
C ASP A 174 -0.56 19.34 -43.70
N LEU A 175 -0.05 18.10 -43.87
CA LEU A 175 0.58 17.29 -42.82
C LEU A 175 2.10 17.15 -42.98
N TRP A 176 2.57 16.93 -44.21
CA TRP A 176 3.97 16.66 -44.52
C TRP A 176 4.52 17.74 -45.44
N SER A 177 5.70 18.26 -45.12
CA SER A 177 6.45 19.10 -46.05
C SER A 177 7.08 18.22 -47.11
N SER A 178 7.10 18.67 -48.36
CA SER A 178 7.78 18.00 -49.48
C SER A 178 9.31 18.10 -49.42
N VAL A 179 9.87 18.37 -48.24
CA VAL A 179 11.30 18.66 -48.02
C VAL A 179 11.93 17.47 -47.30
N GLY A 180 12.35 16.46 -48.08
CA GLY A 180 13.11 15.31 -47.56
C GLY A 180 12.83 13.99 -48.28
N VAL A 181 13.69 13.01 -48.04
CA VAL A 181 13.57 11.61 -48.55
C VAL A 181 12.80 10.72 -47.54
N GLN A 182 12.27 11.30 -46.47
CA GLN A 182 11.58 10.54 -45.43
C GLN A 182 10.22 10.04 -45.93
N VAL A 183 9.87 8.84 -45.50
CA VAL A 183 8.59 8.23 -45.83
C VAL A 183 7.50 8.85 -44.95
N ASN A 184 6.41 9.33 -45.55
CA ASN A 184 5.27 9.90 -44.85
C ASN A 184 4.64 8.85 -43.91
N CYS A 185 4.57 9.16 -42.62
CA CYS A 185 4.01 8.29 -41.59
C CYS A 185 3.45 9.14 -40.43
N LEU A 186 2.82 8.50 -39.44
CA LEU A 186 2.29 9.18 -38.26
C LEU A 186 3.40 9.90 -37.46
N TRP A 187 4.61 9.32 -37.43
CA TRP A 187 5.75 9.88 -36.70
C TRP A 187 6.11 11.31 -37.13
N ASN A 188 6.05 11.62 -38.42
CA ASN A 188 6.43 12.93 -38.99
C ASN A 188 5.26 13.78 -39.48
N ALA A 189 4.02 13.36 -39.24
CA ALA A 189 2.82 14.12 -39.62
C ALA A 189 2.53 15.26 -38.63
N LYS A 190 2.36 16.50 -39.12
CA LYS A 190 2.01 17.67 -38.28
C LYS A 190 0.53 17.69 -37.88
N LEU A 191 0.19 16.87 -36.89
CA LEU A 191 -1.18 16.63 -36.47
C LEU A 191 -1.59 17.44 -35.24
N PHE A 192 -0.71 17.55 -34.25
CA PHE A 192 -1.09 17.93 -32.90
C PHE A 192 -0.99 19.45 -32.73
N PRO A 193 -2.12 20.16 -32.59
CA PRO A 193 -2.13 21.60 -32.47
C PRO A 193 -1.67 22.04 -31.08
N ILE A 194 -1.01 23.19 -30.99
CA ILE A 194 -0.71 23.88 -29.73
C ILE A 194 -1.70 25.03 -29.59
N LEU A 195 -2.80 24.78 -28.87
CA LEU A 195 -3.91 25.70 -28.64
C LEU A 195 -4.35 25.63 -27.18
N SER A 196 -5.45 26.31 -26.82
CA SER A 196 -6.04 26.10 -25.50
C SER A 196 -6.52 24.65 -25.33
N TYR A 197 -6.52 24.17 -24.09
CA TYR A 197 -6.88 22.78 -23.76
C TYR A 197 -8.21 22.32 -24.38
N LEU A 198 -9.23 23.18 -24.30
CA LEU A 198 -10.57 22.90 -24.84
C LEU A 198 -10.57 22.79 -26.37
N GLU A 199 -9.88 23.71 -27.05
CA GLU A 199 -9.77 23.68 -28.51
C GLU A 199 -9.03 22.42 -28.97
N MET A 200 -8.00 21.99 -28.24
CA MET A 200 -7.29 20.74 -28.52
C MET A 200 -8.20 19.52 -28.39
N LEU A 201 -9.07 19.45 -27.37
CA LEU A 201 -10.02 18.35 -27.21
C LEU A 201 -11.12 18.34 -28.30
N HIS A 202 -11.61 19.51 -28.72
CA HIS A 202 -12.53 19.61 -29.85
C HIS A 202 -11.89 19.12 -31.16
N LEU A 203 -10.64 19.54 -31.41
CA LEU A 203 -9.87 19.09 -32.56
C LEU A 203 -9.54 17.59 -32.50
N ALA A 204 -9.23 17.06 -31.31
CA ALA A 204 -9.03 15.63 -31.11
C ALA A 204 -10.29 14.83 -31.47
N SER A 205 -11.46 15.27 -30.99
CA SER A 205 -12.75 14.64 -31.31
C SER A 205 -13.02 14.63 -32.81
N TRP A 206 -12.72 15.73 -33.50
CA TRP A 206 -12.83 15.83 -34.95
C TRP A 206 -11.85 14.93 -35.70
N LEU A 207 -10.58 14.91 -35.29
CA LEU A 207 -9.54 14.10 -35.95
C LEU A 207 -9.74 12.59 -35.74
N MET A 208 -10.38 12.17 -34.64
CA MET A 208 -10.84 10.79 -34.43
C MET A 208 -12.07 10.45 -35.31
N GLY A 209 -12.72 11.46 -35.90
CA GLY A 209 -13.90 11.32 -36.75
C GLY A 209 -15.19 11.15 -35.96
N LEU A 210 -15.33 11.85 -34.82
CA LEU A 210 -16.53 11.82 -33.97
C LEU A 210 -17.47 13.00 -34.23
N SER A 211 -17.06 14.00 -35.00
CA SER A 211 -17.85 15.22 -35.23
C SER A 211 -17.82 15.67 -36.70
N ASP A 212 -18.77 15.16 -37.50
CA ASP A 212 -18.89 15.56 -38.91
C ASP A 212 -19.49 16.96 -39.10
N GLN A 213 -20.35 17.39 -38.17
CA GLN A 213 -21.13 18.63 -38.30
C GLN A 213 -20.27 19.91 -38.18
N ASN A 214 -19.08 19.83 -37.59
CA ASN A 214 -18.19 20.98 -37.31
C ASN A 214 -16.94 21.03 -38.21
N SER A 215 -16.79 20.15 -39.20
CA SER A 215 -15.60 20.13 -40.08
C SER A 215 -15.34 21.46 -40.80
N ARG A 216 -16.39 22.23 -41.09
CA ARG A 216 -16.28 23.56 -41.74
C ARG A 216 -15.61 24.62 -40.87
N THR A 217 -15.69 24.50 -39.54
CA THR A 217 -15.08 25.44 -38.59
C THR A 217 -13.75 24.91 -38.05
N LEU A 218 -13.65 23.60 -37.81
CA LEU A 218 -12.48 22.96 -37.21
C LEU A 218 -11.31 22.77 -38.18
N LEU A 219 -11.57 22.47 -39.46
CA LEU A 219 -10.50 22.32 -40.45
C LEU A 219 -9.69 23.62 -40.66
N PRO A 220 -10.32 24.81 -40.84
CA PRO A 220 -9.57 26.07 -40.90
C PRO A 220 -8.76 26.35 -39.62
N LEU A 221 -9.38 26.19 -38.44
CA LEU A 221 -8.73 26.37 -37.15
C LEU A 221 -7.47 25.50 -37.03
N TRP A 222 -7.62 24.20 -37.31
CA TRP A 222 -6.53 23.24 -37.30
C TRP A 222 -5.43 23.62 -38.29
N LYS A 223 -5.77 23.99 -39.52
CA LYS A 223 -4.78 24.39 -40.54
C LYS A 223 -3.99 25.63 -40.15
N SER A 224 -4.64 26.64 -39.56
CA SER A 224 -3.99 27.89 -39.13
C SER A 224 -3.21 27.76 -37.83
N SER A 225 -3.48 26.72 -37.02
CA SER A 225 -2.80 26.51 -35.75
C SER A 225 -1.34 26.09 -35.93
N HIS A 226 -0.51 26.42 -34.95
CA HIS A 226 0.84 25.86 -34.86
C HIS A 226 0.72 24.38 -34.49
N ARG A 227 1.22 23.50 -35.36
CA ARG A 227 1.10 22.04 -35.22
C ARG A 227 2.46 21.37 -35.17
N VAL A 228 2.57 20.36 -34.32
CA VAL A 228 3.76 19.53 -34.16
C VAL A 228 3.46 18.09 -34.56
N SER A 229 4.51 17.40 -35.01
CA SER A 229 4.53 15.95 -35.23
C SER A 229 4.98 15.19 -33.97
N LEU A 230 4.80 13.86 -33.93
CA LEU A 230 5.35 13.04 -32.84
C LEU A 230 6.87 13.18 -32.75
N GLU A 231 7.56 13.31 -33.88
CA GLU A 231 9.00 13.51 -33.94
C GLU A 231 9.42 14.84 -33.27
N GLU A 232 8.77 15.94 -33.63
CA GLU A 232 9.04 17.27 -33.07
C GLU A 232 8.68 17.33 -31.58
N LEU A 233 7.55 16.71 -31.22
CA LEU A 233 7.08 16.58 -29.85
C LEU A 233 8.09 15.81 -29.01
N HIS A 234 8.53 14.63 -29.43
CA HIS A 234 9.48 13.80 -28.69
C HIS A 234 10.83 14.50 -28.47
N ARG A 235 11.27 15.36 -29.38
CA ARG A 235 12.50 16.16 -29.21
C ARG A 235 12.35 17.32 -28.22
N SER A 236 11.12 17.78 -27.99
CA SER A 236 10.83 19.00 -27.23
C SER A 236 10.08 18.76 -25.92
N ILE A 237 9.89 17.50 -25.49
CA ILE A 237 9.30 17.17 -24.17
C ILE A 237 10.11 17.82 -23.05
N ASP A 238 9.42 18.54 -22.18
CA ASP A 238 9.96 19.05 -20.92
C ASP A 238 9.88 17.95 -19.85
N PHE A 239 10.86 17.04 -19.84
CA PHE A 239 10.91 15.92 -18.89
C PHE A 239 10.89 16.38 -17.42
N PRO A 240 11.67 17.40 -16.99
CA PRO A 240 11.58 17.91 -15.62
C PRO A 240 10.17 18.36 -15.22
N LYS A 241 9.48 19.13 -16.07
CA LYS A 241 8.10 19.57 -15.81
C LYS A 241 7.12 18.39 -15.80
N MET A 242 7.32 17.40 -16.66
CA MET A 242 6.51 16.18 -16.70
C MET A 242 6.68 15.36 -15.41
N CYS A 243 7.91 15.06 -15.00
CA CYS A 243 8.19 14.29 -13.78
C CYS A 243 7.71 15.03 -12.52
N THR A 244 7.97 16.33 -12.41
CA THR A 244 7.51 17.13 -11.27
C THR A 244 5.99 17.17 -11.19
N GLY A 245 5.31 17.32 -12.35
CA GLY A 245 3.85 17.28 -12.40
C GLY A 245 3.28 15.93 -11.95
N SER A 246 3.88 14.82 -12.37
CA SER A 246 3.50 13.47 -11.96
C SER A 246 3.69 13.25 -10.46
N SER A 247 4.86 13.63 -9.93
CA SER A 247 5.15 13.53 -8.49
C SER A 247 4.16 14.35 -7.65
N ASN A 248 3.83 15.57 -8.07
CA ASN A 248 2.87 16.42 -7.36
C ASN A 248 1.47 15.82 -7.37
N HIS A 249 1.01 15.33 -8.53
CA HIS A 249 -0.31 14.70 -8.66
C HIS A 249 -0.44 13.44 -7.78
N GLN A 250 0.60 12.60 -7.74
CA GLN A 250 0.63 11.42 -6.89
C GLN A 250 0.67 11.78 -5.40
N ALA A 251 1.42 12.82 -5.02
CA ALA A 251 1.43 13.34 -3.65
C ALA A 251 0.05 13.87 -3.23
N ASP A 252 -0.64 14.62 -4.11
CA ASP A 252 -2.00 15.13 -3.86
C ASP A 252 -3.01 14.00 -3.67
N LEU A 253 -2.93 12.98 -4.52
CA LEU A 253 -3.75 11.76 -4.42
C LEU A 253 -3.52 11.04 -3.10
N ALA A 254 -2.26 10.79 -2.77
CA ALA A 254 -1.91 10.06 -1.57
C ALA A 254 -2.30 10.85 -0.30
N ALA A 255 -2.08 12.16 -0.27
CA ALA A 255 -2.56 13.04 0.80
C ALA A 255 -4.08 13.00 0.93
N GLY A 256 -4.81 13.01 -0.18
CA GLY A 256 -6.26 12.86 -0.22
C GLY A 256 -6.74 11.51 0.35
N ILE A 257 -6.06 10.42 0.00
CA ILE A 257 -6.34 9.07 0.52
C ILE A 257 -6.06 9.01 2.04
N ALA A 258 -4.92 9.54 2.49
CA ALA A 258 -4.55 9.57 3.90
C ALA A 258 -5.61 10.34 4.73
N LYS A 259 -6.02 11.51 4.24
CA LYS A 259 -7.08 12.32 4.84
C LYS A 259 -8.41 11.55 4.91
N ALA A 260 -8.77 10.82 3.87
CA ALA A 260 -9.99 10.00 3.87
C ALA A 260 -9.90 8.85 4.89
N CYS A 261 -8.77 8.13 4.95
CA CYS A 261 -8.54 7.07 5.94
C CYS A 261 -8.68 7.59 7.38
N ILE A 262 -8.10 8.76 7.68
CA ILE A 262 -8.21 9.42 8.98
C ILE A 262 -9.67 9.80 9.29
N ASN A 263 -10.36 10.44 8.34
CA ASN A 263 -11.73 10.94 8.56
C ASN A 263 -12.76 9.83 8.73
N TYR A 264 -12.61 8.73 8.00
CA TYR A 264 -13.58 7.63 7.98
C TYR A 264 -13.17 6.43 8.85
N GLY A 265 -12.09 6.55 9.64
CA GLY A 265 -11.61 5.48 10.52
C GLY A 265 -11.15 4.22 9.78
N MET A 266 -10.88 4.31 8.47
CA MET A 266 -10.44 3.19 7.64
C MET A 266 -8.92 3.06 7.72
N LEU A 267 -8.44 2.58 8.88
CA LEU A 267 -7.02 2.33 9.16
C LEU A 267 -6.50 0.99 8.58
N GLY A 268 -7.33 0.24 7.86
CA GLY A 268 -6.93 -1.00 7.17
C GLY A 268 -6.00 -0.82 5.96
N ARG A 269 -5.49 0.40 5.70
CA ARG A 269 -4.48 0.67 4.66
C ARG A 269 -3.19 1.15 5.31
N ASN A 270 -2.07 0.73 4.73
CA ASN A 270 -0.73 1.09 5.17
C ASN A 270 -0.46 2.60 5.00
N LEU A 271 -0.81 3.40 6.01
CA LEU A 271 -0.53 4.83 6.06
C LEU A 271 0.96 5.14 6.01
N SER A 272 1.82 4.24 6.50
CA SER A 272 3.28 4.42 6.43
C SER A 272 3.80 4.33 5.00
N GLN A 273 3.36 3.32 4.23
CA GLN A 273 3.66 3.20 2.80
C GLN A 273 3.05 4.33 2.00
N LEU A 274 1.81 4.74 2.31
CA LEU A 274 1.19 5.90 1.67
C LEU A 274 1.99 7.19 1.94
N CYS A 275 2.47 7.39 3.17
CA CYS A 275 3.37 8.50 3.51
C CYS A 275 4.72 8.38 2.78
N GLN A 276 5.31 7.19 2.65
CA GLN A 276 6.54 6.99 1.87
C GLN A 276 6.34 7.28 0.37
N GLU A 277 5.18 6.90 -0.20
CA GLU A 277 4.77 7.20 -1.57
C GLU A 277 4.52 8.71 -1.79
N ILE A 278 3.93 9.42 -0.79
CA ILE A 278 3.80 10.89 -0.78
C ILE A 278 5.17 11.57 -0.84
N LEU A 279 6.16 11.02 -0.13
CA LEU A 279 7.33 11.79 0.24
C LEU A 279 8.45 11.78 -0.80
N GLN A 280 8.68 10.70 -1.57
CA GLN A 280 9.82 10.51 -2.51
C GLN A 280 11.20 11.06 -2.06
N LYS A 281 11.40 11.47 -0.79
CA LYS A 281 12.64 11.95 -0.18
C LYS A 281 12.52 12.08 1.34
N GLU A 282 13.53 11.48 1.97
CA GLU A 282 14.06 11.64 3.33
C GLU A 282 13.20 11.19 4.52
N ALA A 283 13.80 10.28 5.30
CA ALA A 283 13.32 9.74 6.55
C ALA A 283 13.21 10.85 7.62
N SER A 284 12.02 11.44 7.76
CA SER A 284 11.64 12.21 8.94
C SER A 284 10.44 11.53 9.60
N GLY A 285 10.50 11.35 10.92
CA GLY A 285 9.57 10.49 11.66
C GLY A 285 8.10 10.90 11.60
N VAL A 286 7.24 9.94 12.00
CA VAL A 286 5.77 9.98 12.00
C VAL A 286 5.17 11.31 12.48
N GLN A 287 5.78 11.96 13.47
CA GLN A 287 5.29 13.23 14.01
C GLN A 287 5.47 14.41 13.04
N VAL A 288 6.56 14.45 12.26
CA VAL A 288 6.80 15.47 11.23
C VAL A 288 5.84 15.29 10.06
N ASP A 289 5.52 14.03 9.73
CA ASP A 289 4.58 13.69 8.66
C ASP A 289 3.13 13.98 9.05
N LEU A 290 2.75 13.72 10.31
CA LEU A 290 1.46 14.11 10.86
C LEU A 290 1.32 15.64 10.96
N LEU A 291 2.37 16.36 11.36
CA LEU A 291 2.37 17.83 11.33
C LEU A 291 2.16 18.36 9.91
N ARG A 292 2.85 17.78 8.94
CA ARG A 292 2.74 18.19 7.53
C ARG A 292 1.35 17.91 6.96
N ALA A 293 0.72 16.78 7.34
CA ALA A 293 -0.62 16.40 6.89
C ALA A 293 -1.74 17.18 7.61
N CYS A 294 -1.58 17.48 8.91
CA CYS A 294 -2.60 18.17 9.70
C CYS A 294 -2.50 19.69 9.58
N GLY A 295 -1.33 20.23 9.21
CA GLY A 295 -1.05 21.66 9.17
C GLY A 295 -1.00 22.34 10.55
N ASP A 296 -1.13 21.56 11.62
CA ASP A 296 -1.21 21.99 13.01
C ASP A 296 -0.64 20.91 13.94
N GLU A 297 0.20 21.36 14.88
CA GLU A 297 0.95 20.55 15.82
C GLU A 297 0.08 19.92 16.92
N THR A 298 -1.03 20.57 17.28
CA THR A 298 -1.96 20.07 18.30
C THR A 298 -2.80 18.90 17.80
N THR A 299 -3.34 18.99 16.57
CA THR A 299 -4.03 17.88 15.91
C THR A 299 -3.06 16.74 15.62
N ALA A 300 -1.84 17.03 15.15
CA ALA A 300 -0.82 16.00 14.89
C ALA A 300 -0.47 15.20 16.15
N SER A 301 -0.26 15.87 17.29
CA SER A 301 0.01 15.20 18.57
C SER A 301 -1.18 14.40 19.09
N HIS A 302 -2.39 14.91 18.90
CA HIS A 302 -3.61 14.17 19.26
C HIS A 302 -3.85 12.95 18.35
N LEU A 303 -3.51 13.05 17.07
CA LEU A 303 -3.62 11.96 16.10
C LEU A 303 -2.57 10.89 16.33
N GLU A 304 -1.34 11.26 16.67
CA GLU A 304 -0.25 10.32 16.92
C GLU A 304 -0.65 9.30 17.98
N HIS A 305 -1.25 9.77 19.08
CA HIS A 305 -1.76 8.89 20.14
C HIS A 305 -2.88 7.95 19.64
N LYS A 306 -3.74 8.42 18.72
CA LYS A 306 -4.80 7.59 18.12
C LYS A 306 -4.24 6.55 17.15
N VAL A 307 -3.23 6.92 16.35
CA VAL A 307 -2.55 6.01 15.42
C VAL A 307 -1.84 4.91 16.20
N TRP A 308 -1.08 5.26 17.24
CA TRP A 308 -0.41 4.27 18.09
C TRP A 308 -1.41 3.40 18.87
N ALA A 309 -2.53 3.97 19.35
CA ALA A 309 -3.59 3.19 19.98
C ALA A 309 -4.25 2.20 19.02
N ALA A 310 -4.50 2.60 17.77
CA ALA A 310 -5.07 1.72 16.75
C ALA A 310 -4.08 0.61 16.33
N VAL A 311 -2.80 0.95 16.15
CA VAL A 311 -1.74 -0.05 15.90
C VAL A 311 -1.65 -1.05 17.05
N ALA A 312 -1.73 -0.58 18.29
CA ALA A 312 -1.74 -1.44 19.47
C ALA A 312 -2.97 -2.34 19.54
N ASP A 313 -4.17 -1.83 19.23
CA ASP A 313 -5.41 -2.63 19.28
C ASP A 313 -5.47 -3.66 18.13
N GLU A 314 -5.02 -3.30 16.93
CA GLU A 314 -4.90 -4.24 15.81
C GLU A 314 -3.88 -5.34 16.12
N THR A 315 -2.71 -4.97 16.68
CA THR A 315 -1.70 -5.93 17.14
C THR A 315 -2.28 -6.86 18.21
N ALA A 316 -3.02 -6.32 19.18
CA ALA A 316 -3.69 -7.11 20.20
C ALA A 316 -4.79 -8.01 19.61
N SER A 317 -5.54 -7.55 18.60
CA SER A 317 -6.57 -8.32 17.90
C SER A 317 -5.97 -9.49 17.11
N ALA A 318 -4.89 -9.25 16.37
CA ALA A 318 -4.15 -10.28 15.64
C ALA A 318 -3.59 -11.36 16.57
N VAL A 319 -3.04 -10.98 17.73
CA VAL A 319 -2.56 -11.91 18.75
C VAL A 319 -3.71 -12.71 19.40
N ARG A 320 -4.88 -12.07 19.62
CA ARG A 320 -6.08 -12.73 20.17
C ARG A 320 -6.68 -13.77 19.21
N TYR A 321 -6.64 -13.54 17.90
CA TYR A 321 -7.14 -14.50 16.90
C TYR A 321 -6.33 -15.81 16.92
N GLY A 322 -5.00 -15.73 16.99
CA GLY A 322 -4.13 -16.91 17.05
C GLY A 322 -4.29 -17.77 18.32
N PHE A 323 -4.81 -17.18 19.41
CA PHE A 323 -5.14 -17.90 20.64
C PHE A 323 -6.51 -18.62 20.58
N LYS A 324 -7.49 -18.05 19.86
CA LYS A 324 -8.84 -18.63 19.73
C LYS A 324 -8.84 -19.90 18.87
N GLU A 325 -8.07 -19.93 17.78
CA GLU A 325 -7.98 -21.11 16.91
C GLU A 325 -7.33 -22.32 17.60
N ARG A 326 -6.32 -22.12 18.46
CA ARG A 326 -5.64 -23.24 19.14
C ARG A 326 -6.43 -23.86 20.30
N ILE A 327 -7.36 -23.12 20.92
CA ILE A 327 -8.21 -23.67 22.00
C ILE A 327 -9.37 -24.49 21.41
N LEU A 328 -9.83 -24.16 20.20
CA LEU A 328 -10.92 -24.85 19.51
C LEU A 328 -10.52 -26.18 18.84
N GLU A 329 -9.22 -26.49 18.71
CA GLU A 329 -8.72 -27.75 18.14
C GLU A 329 -8.41 -28.86 19.18
N SER A 330 -8.75 -28.65 20.45
CA SER A 330 -8.75 -29.75 21.43
C SER A 330 -10.09 -30.50 21.38
N PRO A 331 -10.11 -31.85 21.32
CA PRO A 331 -11.33 -32.58 21.04
C PRO A 331 -12.33 -32.45 22.20
N SER A 332 -13.52 -31.99 21.84
CA SER A 332 -14.71 -31.86 22.66
C SER A 332 -14.92 -33.05 23.61
N SER A 333 -14.75 -32.81 24.91
CA SER A 333 -15.50 -33.58 25.91
C SER A 333 -16.82 -32.86 26.15
N THR A 334 -17.90 -33.51 25.71
CA THR A 334 -19.30 -33.12 25.88
C THR A 334 -19.62 -32.78 27.35
N PRO A 335 -20.35 -31.68 27.64
CA PRO A 335 -20.85 -31.41 28.98
C PRO A 335 -22.08 -32.29 29.23
N THR A 336 -21.93 -33.30 30.08
CA THR A 336 -23.05 -34.08 30.59
C THR A 336 -23.78 -33.25 31.64
N SER A 337 -25.07 -33.02 31.41
CA SER A 337 -26.02 -32.42 32.34
C SER A 337 -26.17 -33.25 33.62
N ALA A 338 -25.96 -32.65 34.79
CA ALA A 338 -26.54 -33.12 36.04
C ALA A 338 -26.74 -31.94 37.01
N ASP A 339 -28.03 -31.71 37.26
CA ASP A 339 -28.73 -31.11 38.38
C ASP A 339 -28.07 -30.31 39.51
N GLN A 340 -28.92 -29.40 39.96
CA GLN A 340 -28.94 -28.51 41.11
C GLN A 340 -28.52 -29.13 42.46
N ASN A 341 -28.12 -28.20 43.34
CA ASN A 341 -28.04 -28.27 44.79
C ASN A 341 -26.92 -29.11 45.40
N ASN A 342 -25.93 -28.40 45.97
CA ASN A 342 -25.55 -28.64 47.35
C ASN A 342 -24.92 -27.39 47.99
N HIS A 343 -25.46 -27.05 49.16
CA HIS A 343 -24.84 -26.22 50.19
C HIS A 343 -23.37 -26.61 50.39
N PHE A 344 -22.47 -25.63 50.41
CA PHE A 344 -21.17 -25.77 51.05
C PHE A 344 -21.16 -24.90 52.31
N ASP A 345 -21.54 -25.53 53.41
CA ASP A 345 -21.22 -25.13 54.76
C ASP A 345 -19.92 -25.88 55.13
N GLY A 346 -18.93 -25.19 55.71
CA GLY A 346 -17.72 -25.81 56.24
C GLY A 346 -16.40 -25.30 55.65
N TYR A 347 -15.86 -24.25 56.28
CA TYR A 347 -14.45 -23.90 56.26
C TYR A 347 -13.67 -25.05 56.91
N VAL A 348 -13.10 -25.93 56.10
CA VAL A 348 -12.14 -26.94 56.55
C VAL A 348 -10.77 -26.44 56.12
N ASP A 349 -9.94 -26.07 57.10
CA ASP A 349 -8.52 -25.76 56.93
C ASP A 349 -7.83 -26.92 56.20
N GLN A 350 -7.71 -26.82 54.88
CA GLN A 350 -6.74 -27.62 54.14
C GLN A 350 -5.36 -27.08 54.50
N PRO A 351 -4.42 -27.94 54.95
CA PRO A 351 -3.07 -27.49 55.25
C PRO A 351 -2.45 -26.91 53.98
N PHE A 352 -1.92 -25.69 54.11
CA PHE A 352 -1.18 -25.02 53.05
C PHE A 352 -0.07 -25.95 52.53
N CYS A 353 -0.17 -26.35 51.26
CA CYS A 353 0.84 -27.16 50.62
C CYS A 353 1.74 -26.24 49.79
N PRO A 354 2.99 -25.96 50.22
CA PRO A 354 3.88 -25.11 49.47
C PRO A 354 4.21 -25.74 48.12
N ARG A 355 3.87 -25.06 47.04
CA ARG A 355 4.23 -25.42 45.67
C ARG A 355 5.37 -24.51 45.20
N MET A 356 6.32 -25.11 44.49
CA MET A 356 7.41 -24.39 43.83
C MET A 356 7.49 -24.83 42.37
N VAL A 357 7.55 -23.86 41.47
CA VAL A 357 7.80 -24.08 40.06
C VAL A 357 9.08 -23.35 39.67
N LYS A 358 9.97 -24.04 38.96
CA LYS A 358 11.18 -23.46 38.36
C LYS A 358 11.10 -23.60 36.84
N VAL A 359 11.22 -22.48 36.13
CA VAL A 359 11.27 -22.44 34.66
C VAL A 359 12.59 -21.84 34.21
N GLU A 360 13.30 -22.55 33.35
CA GLU A 360 14.56 -22.13 32.73
C GLU A 360 14.43 -22.25 31.21
N LEU A 361 14.79 -21.19 30.49
CA LEU A 361 14.65 -21.10 29.04
C LEU A 361 15.99 -20.73 28.36
N PRO A 362 16.22 -21.23 27.13
CA PRO A 362 17.38 -20.86 26.33
C PRO A 362 17.22 -19.44 25.77
N VAL A 363 18.31 -18.83 25.34
CA VAL A 363 18.24 -17.61 24.52
C VAL A 363 17.97 -17.95 23.05
N ARG A 364 17.67 -16.97 22.21
CA ARG A 364 17.51 -17.17 20.76
C ARG A 364 18.55 -16.40 19.96
N ILE A 365 18.93 -16.95 18.80
CA ILE A 365 19.64 -16.23 17.74
C ILE A 365 18.85 -16.31 16.45
N ASP A 366 18.78 -15.20 15.72
CA ASP A 366 18.13 -15.12 14.41
C ASP A 366 19.22 -15.22 13.34
N PHE A 367 19.12 -16.22 12.45
CA PHE A 367 20.07 -16.43 11.36
C PHE A 367 19.68 -15.65 10.10
N ALA A 368 18.37 -15.55 9.83
CA ALA A 368 17.84 -14.88 8.66
C ALA A 368 16.41 -14.38 8.94
N GLY A 369 16.03 -13.29 8.25
CA GLY A 369 14.68 -12.74 8.31
C GLY A 369 14.35 -11.95 9.58
N GLY A 370 15.33 -11.68 10.45
CA GLY A 370 15.12 -10.84 11.63
C GLY A 370 14.47 -9.49 11.26
N TRP A 371 13.59 -9.00 12.14
CA TRP A 371 12.71 -7.83 11.95
C TRP A 371 11.50 -8.06 11.05
N SER A 372 11.44 -9.13 10.26
CA SER A 372 10.23 -9.43 9.49
C SER A 372 9.04 -9.85 10.37
N ASP A 373 9.29 -10.28 11.60
CA ASP A 373 8.29 -10.62 12.62
C ASP A 373 7.79 -9.40 13.42
N THR A 374 8.48 -8.26 13.33
CA THR A 374 8.16 -7.06 14.11
C THR A 374 7.20 -6.14 13.34
N PRO A 375 6.12 -5.64 13.96
CA PRO A 375 5.31 -4.58 13.36
C PRO A 375 6.16 -3.33 13.02
N PRO A 376 5.85 -2.61 11.93
CA PRO A 376 4.67 -2.81 11.08
C PRO A 376 4.83 -3.93 10.03
N TRP A 377 6.04 -4.46 9.81
CA TRP A 377 6.31 -5.41 8.73
C TRP A 377 5.42 -6.66 8.79
N SER A 378 5.31 -7.28 9.97
CA SER A 378 4.50 -8.49 10.16
C SER A 378 2.98 -8.26 10.07
N LEU A 379 2.52 -7.01 10.11
CA LEU A 379 1.11 -6.65 9.87
C LEU A 379 0.81 -6.49 8.37
N GLU A 380 1.83 -6.19 7.56
CA GLU A 380 1.70 -5.90 6.14
C GLU A 380 2.03 -7.09 5.23
N ARG A 381 2.94 -7.94 5.69
CA ARG A 381 3.50 -9.05 4.93
C ARG A 381 3.68 -10.26 5.84
N ALA A 382 3.64 -11.45 5.25
CA ALA A 382 4.07 -12.65 5.96
C ALA A 382 5.54 -12.51 6.36
N GLY A 383 5.78 -12.32 7.65
CA GLY A 383 7.11 -12.37 8.25
C GLY A 383 7.60 -13.82 8.38
N CYS A 384 8.89 -14.05 8.16
CA CYS A 384 9.49 -15.36 8.34
C CYS A 384 10.90 -15.20 8.91
N VAL A 385 11.10 -15.67 10.14
CA VAL A 385 12.39 -15.66 10.83
C VAL A 385 12.89 -17.08 10.96
N LEU A 386 14.11 -17.35 10.48
CA LEU A 386 14.83 -18.56 10.80
C LEU A 386 15.65 -18.30 12.07
N ASN A 387 15.24 -18.88 13.19
CA ASN A 387 15.91 -18.74 14.48
C ASN A 387 16.29 -20.08 15.11
N MET A 388 17.09 -20.01 16.16
CA MET A 388 17.48 -21.18 16.96
C MET A 388 17.59 -20.83 18.43
N ALA A 389 17.05 -21.71 19.26
CA ALA A 389 17.25 -21.68 20.70
C ALA A 389 18.64 -22.22 21.05
N ILE A 390 19.41 -21.45 21.83
CA ILE A 390 20.79 -21.81 22.22
C ILE A 390 21.00 -21.76 23.73
N ARG A 391 21.82 -22.66 24.23
CA ARG A 391 22.36 -22.63 25.59
C ARG A 391 23.65 -21.82 25.60
N LEU A 392 23.89 -21.04 26.65
CA LEU A 392 25.15 -20.34 26.85
C LEU A 392 25.98 -21.16 27.84
N GLU A 393 27.16 -21.62 27.40
CA GLU A 393 28.06 -22.45 28.22
C GLU A 393 27.37 -23.70 28.81
N GLY A 394 26.42 -24.28 28.06
CA GLY A 394 25.63 -25.45 28.51
C GLY A 394 24.42 -25.12 29.40
N CYS A 395 24.31 -23.87 29.87
CA CYS A 395 23.26 -23.41 30.77
C CYS A 395 22.09 -22.74 30.04
N LEU A 396 20.92 -22.76 30.68
CA LEU A 396 19.74 -21.98 30.29
C LEU A 396 19.76 -20.68 31.12
N PRO A 397 20.12 -19.54 30.53
CA PRO A 397 20.54 -18.37 31.32
C PRO A 397 19.37 -17.51 31.82
N ILE A 398 18.14 -17.75 31.35
CA ILE A 398 16.96 -16.94 31.68
C ILE A 398 15.94 -17.83 32.40
N GLY A 399 15.36 -17.34 33.50
CA GLY A 399 14.37 -18.13 34.20
C GLY A 399 13.64 -17.42 35.33
N THR A 400 12.74 -18.18 35.94
CA THR A 400 11.98 -17.78 37.12
C THR A 400 11.76 -18.94 38.10
N ILE A 401 11.62 -18.61 39.38
CA ILE A 401 11.10 -19.48 40.43
C ILE A 401 9.86 -18.81 40.98
N ILE A 402 8.77 -19.56 41.07
CA ILE A 402 7.50 -19.10 41.64
C ILE A 402 7.10 -20.06 42.76
N GLU A 403 6.91 -19.50 43.94
CA GLU A 403 6.57 -20.23 45.17
C GLU A 403 5.27 -19.69 45.75
N THR A 404 4.37 -20.57 46.15
CA THR A 404 3.22 -20.17 46.97
C THR A 404 3.68 -19.83 48.37
N THR A 405 3.05 -18.85 49.02
CA THR A 405 3.32 -18.47 50.41
C THR A 405 2.02 -18.35 51.21
N GLU A 406 2.11 -18.50 52.53
CA GLU A 406 0.96 -18.28 53.43
C GLU A 406 0.59 -16.79 53.55
N LYS A 407 1.53 -15.89 53.26
CA LYS A 407 1.32 -14.44 53.36
C LYS A 407 0.66 -13.93 52.07
N THR A 408 -0.60 -13.53 52.16
CA THR A 408 -1.37 -12.95 51.04
C THR A 408 -0.65 -11.80 50.36
N GLY A 409 -0.65 -11.77 49.02
CA GLY A 409 0.04 -10.76 48.20
C GLY A 409 1.16 -11.36 47.34
N ILE A 410 1.83 -10.51 46.57
CA ILE A 410 2.89 -10.94 45.63
C ILE A 410 4.21 -10.25 45.97
N LEU A 411 5.23 -11.05 46.26
CA LEU A 411 6.62 -10.60 46.38
C LEU A 411 7.37 -10.88 45.07
N ILE A 412 7.91 -9.85 44.43
CA ILE A 412 8.69 -9.95 43.19
C ILE A 412 10.13 -9.54 43.47
N ASN A 413 11.10 -10.38 43.06
CA ASN A 413 12.53 -10.12 43.17
C ASN A 413 13.26 -10.43 41.87
N ASP A 414 14.27 -9.64 41.51
CA ASP A 414 15.16 -9.93 40.38
C ASP A 414 16.61 -10.24 40.80
N ASP A 415 17.45 -10.54 39.82
CA ASP A 415 18.87 -10.83 39.96
C ASP A 415 19.73 -9.57 40.15
N ALA A 416 19.18 -8.38 39.92
CA ALA A 416 19.80 -7.09 40.23
C ALA A 416 19.59 -6.65 41.69
N GLY A 417 18.83 -7.43 42.48
CA GLY A 417 18.54 -7.15 43.88
C GLY A 417 17.36 -6.20 44.10
N ASN A 418 16.58 -5.90 43.05
CA ASN A 418 15.33 -5.17 43.21
C ASN A 418 14.30 -6.09 43.88
N GLN A 419 13.43 -5.48 44.69
CA GLN A 419 12.35 -6.16 45.40
C GLN A 419 11.10 -5.29 45.42
N LEU A 420 9.94 -5.89 45.16
CA LEU A 420 8.64 -5.24 45.24
C LEU A 420 7.63 -6.17 45.91
N TYR A 421 6.96 -5.69 46.94
CA TYR A 421 5.83 -6.39 47.55
C TYR A 421 4.53 -5.67 47.17
N VAL A 422 3.57 -6.43 46.64
CA VAL A 422 2.26 -5.94 46.22
C VAL A 422 1.19 -6.63 47.06
N GLU A 423 0.58 -5.88 47.97
CA GLU A 423 -0.50 -6.39 48.81
C GLU A 423 -1.85 -6.33 48.08
N ASN A 424 -2.17 -5.20 47.46
CA ASN A 424 -3.40 -5.01 46.70
C ASN A 424 -3.17 -5.30 45.21
N LEU A 425 -3.66 -6.45 44.74
CA LEU A 425 -3.53 -6.90 43.34
C LEU A 425 -4.19 -5.96 42.33
N VAL A 426 -5.22 -5.21 42.74
CA VAL A 426 -5.90 -4.21 41.89
C VAL A 426 -4.96 -3.05 41.52
N SER A 427 -3.88 -2.84 42.27
CA SER A 427 -2.85 -1.85 41.93
C SER A 427 -2.00 -2.24 40.72
N ILE A 428 -2.04 -3.51 40.30
CA ILE A 428 -1.36 -3.98 39.08
C ILE A 428 -2.28 -3.69 37.90
N ALA A 429 -2.25 -2.46 37.40
CA ALA A 429 -3.01 -2.04 36.24
C ALA A 429 -2.13 -1.22 35.28
N PRO A 430 -2.30 -1.36 33.96
CA PRO A 430 -1.63 -0.50 32.98
C PRO A 430 -2.26 0.91 32.98
N PRO A 431 -1.53 1.96 32.57
CA PRO A 431 -0.14 1.94 32.10
C PRO A 431 0.87 1.83 33.26
N PHE A 432 2.00 1.17 33.01
CA PHE A 432 3.11 1.09 33.97
C PHE A 432 4.14 2.20 33.75
N ASP A 433 4.81 2.63 34.82
CA ASP A 433 5.88 3.64 34.78
C ASP A 433 7.09 3.17 33.95
N ASP A 434 7.70 4.06 33.17
CA ASP A 434 8.84 3.76 32.32
C ASP A 434 10.10 3.29 33.05
N ASN A 435 10.19 3.53 34.36
CA ASN A 435 11.30 3.10 35.21
C ASN A 435 10.94 1.89 36.08
N ASP A 436 9.73 1.34 35.97
CA ASP A 436 9.32 0.19 36.77
C ASP A 436 10.12 -1.07 36.34
N PRO A 437 10.95 -1.64 37.24
CA PRO A 437 11.80 -2.79 36.94
C PRO A 437 10.99 -4.09 36.76
N PHE A 438 9.75 -4.14 37.27
CA PHE A 438 8.91 -5.34 37.28
C PHE A 438 7.77 -5.31 36.26
N ARG A 439 7.80 -4.40 35.28
CA ARG A 439 6.77 -4.30 34.22
C ARG A 439 6.48 -5.61 33.51
N LEU A 440 7.52 -6.39 33.21
CA LEU A 440 7.36 -7.69 32.54
C LEU A 440 6.58 -8.68 33.41
N VAL A 441 6.92 -8.76 34.70
CA VAL A 441 6.24 -9.66 35.66
C VAL A 441 4.80 -9.21 35.89
N LYS A 442 4.57 -7.90 36.08
CA LYS A 442 3.23 -7.32 36.20
C LYS A 442 2.37 -7.56 34.97
N SER A 443 2.96 -7.45 33.78
CA SER A 443 2.27 -7.77 32.51
C SER A 443 1.92 -9.26 32.42
N ALA A 444 2.83 -10.14 32.83
CA ALA A 444 2.55 -11.58 32.85
C ALA A 444 1.41 -11.94 33.82
N LEU A 445 1.36 -11.31 34.99
CA LEU A 445 0.26 -11.46 35.96
C LEU A 445 -1.09 -11.01 35.39
N LEU A 446 -1.12 -9.90 34.64
CA LEU A 446 -2.32 -9.42 33.94
C LEU A 446 -2.78 -10.38 32.84
N VAL A 447 -1.86 -10.80 31.97
CA VAL A 447 -2.17 -11.65 30.80
C VAL A 447 -2.60 -13.06 31.21
N THR A 448 -2.07 -13.58 32.31
CA THR A 448 -2.49 -14.87 32.88
C THR A 448 -3.81 -14.78 33.64
N GLY A 449 -4.35 -13.58 33.87
CA GLY A 449 -5.62 -13.38 34.58
C GLY A 449 -5.51 -13.53 36.11
N LEU A 450 -4.35 -13.88 36.64
CA LEU A 450 -4.14 -14.18 38.06
C LEU A 450 -4.52 -13.05 39.02
N VAL A 451 -4.35 -11.80 38.59
CA VAL A 451 -4.78 -10.62 39.38
C VAL A 451 -6.29 -10.53 39.59
N HIS A 452 -7.10 -11.29 38.84
CA HIS A 452 -8.55 -11.36 38.95
C HIS A 452 -9.07 -12.68 39.55
N GLU A 453 -8.19 -13.63 39.84
CA GLU A 453 -8.58 -14.91 40.43
C GLU A 453 -8.67 -14.82 41.96
N ASN A 454 -9.75 -15.35 42.53
CA ASN A 454 -9.95 -15.42 43.97
C ASN A 454 -8.94 -16.33 44.69
N ILE A 455 -8.12 -17.10 43.96
CA ILE A 455 -7.12 -18.01 44.50
C ILE A 455 -6.07 -17.24 45.32
N LEU A 456 -5.68 -16.03 44.91
CA LEU A 456 -4.71 -15.20 45.62
C LEU A 456 -5.28 -14.43 46.82
N LEU A 457 -6.57 -14.61 47.16
CA LEU A 457 -7.17 -14.04 48.37
C LEU A 457 -6.79 -14.82 49.63
N SER A 458 -6.45 -16.10 49.49
CA SER A 458 -6.08 -17.00 50.59
C SER A 458 -4.62 -17.49 50.55
N MET A 459 -3.87 -17.17 49.50
CA MET A 459 -2.44 -17.51 49.39
C MET A 459 -1.66 -16.38 48.69
N GLY A 460 -0.38 -16.25 49.01
CA GLY A 460 0.53 -15.34 48.30
C GLY A 460 1.43 -16.04 47.29
N LEU A 461 2.16 -15.24 46.52
CA LEU A 461 3.19 -15.71 45.60
C LEU A 461 4.51 -15.00 45.85
N GLN A 462 5.60 -15.74 45.77
CA GLN A 462 6.94 -15.21 45.68
C GLN A 462 7.52 -15.56 44.30
N ILE A 463 7.79 -14.52 43.51
CA ILE A 463 8.31 -14.62 42.15
C ILE A 463 9.75 -14.11 42.17
N LYS A 464 10.69 -14.98 41.80
CA LYS A 464 12.09 -14.62 41.58
C LYS A 464 12.41 -14.77 40.10
N THR A 465 13.02 -13.75 39.49
CA THR A 465 13.43 -13.77 38.07
C THR A 465 14.93 -13.56 37.93
N TRP A 466 15.53 -14.12 36.87
CA TRP A 466 16.92 -13.85 36.51
C TRP A 466 17.12 -13.89 35.00
N ALA A 467 18.12 -13.15 34.53
CA ALA A 467 18.61 -13.17 33.17
C ALA A 467 20.13 -12.99 33.16
N ASN A 468 20.86 -14.10 33.11
CA ASN A 468 22.33 -14.13 33.07
C ASN A 468 22.87 -13.79 31.67
N VAL A 469 22.36 -12.70 31.08
CA VAL A 469 22.71 -12.20 29.74
C VAL A 469 22.66 -10.67 29.79
N PRO A 470 23.68 -9.96 29.26
CA PRO A 470 23.66 -8.51 29.22
C PRO A 470 22.40 -7.95 28.54
N ARG A 471 21.83 -6.88 29.12
CA ARG A 471 20.76 -6.12 28.49
C ARG A 471 21.25 -5.57 27.15
N GLY A 472 20.42 -5.65 26.11
CA GLY A 472 20.78 -5.20 24.77
C GLY A 472 21.62 -6.20 23.95
N SER A 473 21.78 -7.44 24.41
CA SER A 473 22.50 -8.50 23.68
C SER A 473 21.87 -8.91 22.34
N GLY A 474 20.64 -8.49 22.05
CA GLY A 474 19.91 -8.89 20.83
C GLY A 474 19.39 -10.33 20.85
N LEU A 475 19.50 -11.03 21.98
CA LEU A 475 19.18 -12.46 22.11
C LEU A 475 17.74 -12.75 22.54
N GLY A 476 16.85 -11.74 22.47
CA GLY A 476 15.44 -11.86 22.87
C GLY A 476 15.21 -11.98 24.39
N THR A 477 16.18 -11.58 25.22
CA THR A 477 16.19 -11.81 26.68
C THR A 477 14.88 -11.41 27.39
N SER A 478 14.39 -10.19 27.13
CA SER A 478 13.18 -9.68 27.80
C SER A 478 11.92 -10.48 27.46
N SER A 479 11.72 -10.79 26.17
CA SER A 479 10.57 -11.56 25.70
C SER A 479 10.59 -12.99 26.23
N ILE A 480 11.78 -13.61 26.29
CA ILE A 480 11.97 -14.96 26.82
C ILE A 480 11.74 -14.98 28.33
N LEU A 481 12.18 -13.95 29.07
CA LEU A 481 11.90 -13.85 30.49
C LEU A 481 10.39 -13.72 30.77
N ALA A 482 9.68 -12.90 29.99
CA ALA A 482 8.24 -12.81 30.08
C ALA A 482 7.55 -14.17 29.84
N ALA A 483 7.99 -14.91 28.83
CA ALA A 483 7.51 -16.26 28.56
C ALA A 483 7.80 -17.26 29.70
N ALA A 484 8.98 -17.15 30.34
CA ALA A 484 9.33 -17.98 31.51
C ALA A 484 8.37 -17.71 32.68
N VAL A 485 8.07 -16.43 32.95
CA VAL A 485 7.13 -16.02 34.00
C VAL A 485 5.72 -16.50 33.70
N VAL A 486 5.21 -16.27 32.48
CA VAL A 486 3.88 -16.77 32.08
C VAL A 486 3.78 -18.29 32.25
N LYS A 487 4.78 -19.04 31.78
CA LYS A 487 4.82 -20.50 31.94
C LYS A 487 4.84 -20.92 33.41
N GLY A 488 5.64 -20.25 34.24
CA GLY A 488 5.71 -20.53 35.67
C GLY A 488 4.39 -20.27 36.38
N LEU A 489 3.72 -19.16 36.03
CA LEU A 489 2.41 -18.79 36.57
C LEU A 489 1.34 -19.81 36.18
N LEU A 490 1.28 -20.24 34.92
CA LEU A 490 0.34 -21.28 34.50
C LEU A 490 0.60 -22.61 35.22
N GLN A 491 1.86 -23.00 35.40
CA GLN A 491 2.22 -24.25 36.07
C GLN A 491 1.93 -24.24 37.58
N ILE A 492 2.01 -23.08 38.24
CA ILE A 492 1.70 -22.99 39.68
C ILE A 492 0.18 -23.01 39.91
N THR A 493 -0.61 -22.48 38.97
CA THR A 493 -2.08 -22.39 39.03
C THR A 493 -2.79 -23.65 38.53
N ASP A 494 -2.31 -24.26 37.44
CA ASP A 494 -2.86 -25.52 36.90
C ASP A 494 -2.45 -26.67 37.82
N GLY A 495 -3.25 -26.92 38.86
CA GLY A 495 -3.10 -28.11 39.67
C GLY A 495 -3.44 -29.37 38.89
N ASP A 496 -2.45 -30.26 38.71
CA ASP A 496 -2.59 -31.66 38.26
C ASP A 496 -3.74 -31.92 37.25
N GLY A 497 -3.75 -31.17 36.15
CA GLY A 497 -4.45 -31.56 34.93
C GLY A 497 -3.46 -32.32 34.04
N LYS A 498 -3.58 -33.65 34.00
CA LYS A 498 -2.86 -34.52 33.05
C LYS A 498 -3.02 -34.09 31.60
#